data_AF-A0A8T2PMH5-F1
#
_entry.id   AF-A0A8T2PMH5-F1
#
_cell.length_a   1.000
_cell.length_b   1.000
_cell.length_c   1.000
_cell.angle_alpha   90.00
_cell.angle_beta   90.00
_cell.angle_gamma   90.00
#
_symmetry.space_group_name_H-M   'P 1'
#
loop_
_entity.id
_entity.type
_entity.pdbx_description
1 polymer ?
#
loop_
_entity_poly.entity_id
_entity_poly.type
_entity_poly.pdbx_seq_one_letter_code
_entity_poly.pdbx_strand_id
1 'polypeptide(L)'
;MDPWGTPGVSAEVKHSHRLLFGSAKLSIICHVSLLHHSFNVYAVSRNIEDPSGTIMTPMMADPKESNKDLQSSKPGTETSGEEQLFDVVPDPAVTVTALAISGSAKPDGYEAAAYITQAAGKHDIQLLVSQVHEEANWKLCTDANLDMMHGKAKIHIRWGAECQTYKVVMKAATMHMPGSHPKLLTTLQWDNVPVYIEEYGRRAHEYVPGMALLLGFSEKHVKNPEKEVSALVTVASPKSIDLKIKIPEKGTLLIDKSEDGIIVHAPTLGLHSLFFDGKTIKVVIESWMRGKTCGLCGLADGETKTEFRKPNSKIAKSPSHFLSSWVLQGEGCSDACSLRRHQVKLEKAVHVLGTQSKCQSAEPILRCREGCSPTSTARQLSGFQCTPLGTAMEPKSIFNDRTVHVEGFVDSHISCLCNKDGCPSY
;
A
#
# COMPACT_ATOMS: atom_id res chain seq x y z
N MET A 1 24.29 -53.91 -9.33
CA MET A 1 23.74 -54.49 -10.58
C MET A 1 22.34 -53.92 -10.72
N ASP A 2 22.21 -52.92 -11.58
CA ASP A 2 20.97 -52.17 -11.79
C ASP A 2 19.95 -52.99 -12.60
N PRO A 3 18.69 -53.04 -12.15
CA PRO A 3 17.50 -53.24 -12.98
C PRO A 3 16.78 -51.88 -13.19
N TRP A 4 15.78 -51.88 -14.08
CA TRP A 4 14.83 -50.78 -14.39
C TRP A 4 15.41 -49.70 -15.33
N GLY A 5 15.12 -49.64 -16.63
CA GLY A 5 13.84 -49.89 -17.31
C GLY A 5 13.31 -48.55 -17.81
N THR A 6 13.70 -48.12 -19.01
CA THR A 6 13.16 -46.95 -19.71
C THR A 6 11.92 -47.34 -20.51
N PRO A 7 10.74 -46.72 -20.31
CA PRO A 7 9.67 -46.75 -21.28
C PRO A 7 9.71 -45.47 -22.12
N GLY A 8 9.93 -45.63 -23.42
CA GLY A 8 9.62 -44.60 -24.41
C GLY A 8 8.11 -44.34 -24.43
N VAL A 9 7.71 -43.08 -24.47
CA VAL A 9 6.31 -42.71 -24.69
C VAL A 9 6.16 -42.27 -26.14
N SER A 10 5.55 -43.18 -26.90
CA SER A 10 4.93 -42.94 -28.20
C SER A 10 3.71 -42.03 -28.03
N ALA A 11 3.58 -40.99 -28.86
CA ALA A 11 2.37 -40.20 -28.97
C ALA A 11 1.56 -40.68 -30.19
N GLU A 12 0.45 -41.38 -29.94
CA GLU A 12 -0.46 -41.87 -30.96
C GLU A 12 -1.55 -40.82 -31.26
N VAL A 13 -1.66 -40.41 -32.53
CA VAL A 13 -2.69 -39.48 -33.02
C VAL A 13 -3.91 -40.29 -33.49
N LYS A 14 -5.09 -40.08 -32.87
CA LYS A 14 -6.37 -40.59 -33.40
C LYS A 14 -7.30 -39.45 -33.85
N HIS A 15 -7.92 -39.68 -34.99
CA HIS A 15 -8.57 -38.72 -35.90
C HIS A 15 -9.87 -38.07 -35.39
N SER A 16 -9.99 -36.77 -35.67
CA SER A 16 -11.12 -36.00 -36.25
C SER A 16 -12.58 -36.40 -35.99
N HIS A 17 -13.32 -35.48 -35.37
CA HIS A 17 -14.61 -35.01 -35.90
C HIS A 17 -14.69 -33.47 -35.83
N ARG A 18 -15.02 -32.84 -36.96
CA ARG A 18 -15.23 -31.39 -37.12
C ARG A 18 -16.51 -30.95 -36.40
N LEU A 19 -16.37 -30.01 -35.46
CA LEU A 19 -17.39 -28.99 -35.20
C LEU A 19 -16.69 -27.62 -35.23
N LEU A 20 -17.17 -26.77 -36.13
CA LEU A 20 -16.69 -25.42 -36.37
C LEU A 20 -17.11 -24.51 -35.21
N PHE A 21 -16.18 -24.22 -34.30
CA PHE A 21 -16.23 -23.01 -33.47
C PHE A 21 -14.82 -22.42 -33.41
N GLY A 22 -14.68 -21.17 -33.82
CA GLY A 22 -13.42 -20.44 -33.88
C GLY A 22 -12.76 -20.38 -32.51
N SER A 23 -11.69 -21.14 -32.33
CA SER A 23 -10.86 -21.15 -31.13
C SER A 23 -9.50 -20.54 -31.48
N ALA A 24 -9.17 -19.40 -30.87
CA ALA A 24 -7.83 -18.86 -30.92
C ALA A 24 -6.86 -19.88 -30.30
N LYS A 25 -5.83 -20.28 -31.05
CA LYS A 25 -4.76 -21.16 -30.57
C LYS A 25 -3.57 -20.28 -30.21
N LEU A 26 -3.16 -20.32 -28.95
CA LEU A 26 -1.91 -19.75 -28.50
C LEU A 26 -0.84 -20.84 -28.50
N SER A 27 0.23 -20.62 -29.25
CA SER A 27 1.40 -21.50 -29.26
C SER A 27 2.54 -20.81 -28.54
N ILE A 28 3.10 -21.47 -27.53
CA ILE A 28 4.33 -21.04 -26.85
C ILE A 28 5.48 -21.86 -27.44
N ILE A 29 6.46 -21.17 -28.00
CA ILE A 29 7.67 -21.77 -28.55
C ILE A 29 8.83 -21.41 -27.63
N CYS A 30 9.46 -22.43 -27.05
CA CYS A 30 10.68 -22.28 -26.26
C CYS A 30 11.85 -22.88 -27.04
N HIS A 31 12.78 -22.03 -27.49
CA HIS A 31 14.04 -22.45 -28.09
C HIS A 31 15.13 -22.43 -27.03
N VAL A 32 15.78 -23.57 -26.80
CA VAL A 32 16.85 -23.73 -25.80
C VAL A 32 18.13 -24.13 -26.51
N SER A 33 19.19 -23.35 -26.34
CA SER A 33 20.53 -23.66 -26.84
C SER A 33 21.48 -23.88 -25.66
N LEU A 34 22.03 -25.09 -25.57
CA LEU A 34 22.98 -25.52 -24.54
C LEU A 34 24.26 -26.00 -25.22
N LEU A 35 25.40 -25.35 -24.95
CA LEU A 35 26.72 -25.87 -25.33
C LEU A 35 26.75 -26.46 -26.76
N HIS A 36 26.32 -25.68 -27.75
CA HIS A 36 26.24 -26.02 -29.19
C HIS A 36 25.12 -27.01 -29.63
N HIS A 37 24.17 -27.35 -28.77
CA HIS A 37 22.97 -28.13 -29.14
C HIS A 37 21.70 -27.27 -28.97
N SER A 38 20.89 -27.19 -30.02
CA SER A 38 19.61 -26.49 -30.01
C SER A 38 18.43 -27.48 -29.91
N PHE A 39 17.46 -27.14 -29.07
CA PHE A 39 16.23 -27.89 -28.88
C PHE A 39 15.04 -26.93 -28.99
N ASN A 40 14.04 -27.32 -29.79
CA ASN A 40 12.76 -26.63 -29.82
C ASN A 40 11.75 -27.38 -28.95
N VAL A 41 11.15 -26.69 -28.00
CA VAL A 41 10.06 -27.18 -27.16
C VAL A 41 8.81 -26.40 -27.50
N TYR A 42 7.74 -27.10 -27.87
CA TYR A 42 6.46 -26.50 -28.25
C TYR A 42 5.39 -26.85 -27.21
N ALA A 43 4.70 -25.83 -26.70
CA ALA A 43 3.50 -26.01 -25.89
C ALA A 43 2.33 -25.32 -26.59
N VAL A 44 1.24 -26.06 -26.81
CA VAL A 44 0.02 -25.53 -27.45
C VAL A 44 -1.10 -25.50 -26.41
N SER A 45 -1.53 -24.29 -26.03
CA SER A 45 -2.71 -24.13 -25.17
C SER A 45 -3.97 -24.07 -26.04
N ARG A 46 -4.99 -24.85 -25.68
CA ARG A 46 -6.31 -24.84 -26.32
C ARG A 46 -7.33 -24.36 -25.28
N ASN A 47 -8.22 -23.45 -25.69
CA ASN A 47 -9.21 -22.74 -24.87
C ASN A 47 -8.65 -21.58 -24.04
N ILE A 48 -8.43 -20.44 -24.71
CA ILE A 48 -8.44 -19.14 -24.02
C ILE A 48 -9.81 -18.53 -24.34
N GLU A 49 -10.77 -18.67 -23.44
CA GLU A 49 -11.95 -17.81 -23.43
C GLU A 49 -11.45 -16.38 -23.14
N ASP A 50 -11.54 -15.51 -24.14
CA ASP A 50 -11.23 -14.08 -24.10
C ASP A 50 -9.80 -13.68 -23.62
N PRO A 51 -8.86 -13.35 -24.53
CA PRO A 51 -7.50 -12.95 -24.18
C PRO A 51 -7.41 -11.55 -23.53
N SER A 52 -8.51 -10.79 -23.44
CA SER A 52 -8.50 -9.46 -22.83
C SER A 52 -8.46 -9.47 -21.29
N GLY A 53 -8.74 -10.61 -20.66
CA GLY A 53 -8.80 -10.76 -19.19
C GLY A 53 -7.61 -11.46 -18.52
N THR A 54 -6.64 -11.98 -19.28
CA THR A 54 -5.58 -12.85 -18.74
C THR A 54 -4.17 -12.50 -19.22
N ILE A 55 -3.93 -11.21 -19.49
CA ILE A 55 -2.58 -10.67 -19.59
C ILE A 55 -2.01 -10.68 -18.17
N MET A 56 -0.90 -11.41 -17.93
CA MET A 56 -0.12 -11.17 -16.71
C MET A 56 0.19 -9.68 -16.69
N THR A 57 -0.35 -8.95 -15.72
CA THR A 57 -0.14 -7.51 -15.61
C THR A 57 1.38 -7.27 -15.68
N PRO A 58 1.88 -6.53 -16.68
CA PRO A 58 3.30 -6.21 -16.73
C PRO A 58 3.68 -5.57 -15.41
N MET A 59 4.84 -5.93 -14.85
CA MET A 59 5.34 -5.30 -13.62
C MET A 59 5.80 -3.84 -13.85
N MET A 60 5.26 -3.14 -14.85
CA MET A 60 5.63 -1.77 -15.19
C MET A 60 4.69 -0.76 -14.53
N ALA A 61 5.26 0.36 -14.11
CA ALA A 61 4.51 1.56 -13.78
C ALA A 61 4.12 2.29 -15.08
N ASP A 62 2.91 2.87 -15.12
CA ASP A 62 2.46 3.75 -16.19
C ASP A 62 3.43 4.93 -16.39
N PRO A 63 3.91 5.20 -17.61
CA PRO A 63 4.67 6.41 -17.88
C PRO A 63 3.70 7.60 -17.99
N LYS A 64 3.66 8.44 -16.95
CA LYS A 64 3.07 9.78 -17.10
C LYS A 64 4.05 10.67 -17.86
N GLU A 65 3.57 11.20 -18.98
CA GLU A 65 4.19 12.22 -19.80
C GLU A 65 4.71 13.40 -18.99
N SER A 66 5.96 13.80 -19.25
CA SER A 66 6.36 15.21 -19.19
C SER A 66 7.42 15.45 -20.25
N ASN A 67 6.95 15.85 -21.41
CA ASN A 67 7.71 16.52 -22.45
C ASN A 67 8.22 17.86 -21.91
N LYS A 68 9.52 18.16 -22.03
CA LYS A 68 10.07 19.53 -22.13
C LYS A 68 11.55 19.54 -22.53
N ASP A 69 11.71 19.89 -23.81
CA ASP A 69 12.69 20.78 -24.42
C ASP A 69 14.19 20.43 -24.45
N LEU A 70 14.57 20.06 -25.67
CA LEU A 70 15.88 20.11 -26.31
C LEU A 70 16.45 21.54 -26.35
N GLN A 71 17.71 21.74 -25.93
CA GLN A 71 18.61 22.72 -26.55
C GLN A 71 20.05 22.21 -26.63
N SER A 72 20.65 22.46 -27.80
CA SER A 72 21.95 21.96 -28.26
C SER A 72 23.08 22.97 -28.07
N SER A 73 24.33 22.49 -28.06
CA SER A 73 25.57 23.05 -28.69
C SER A 73 26.80 22.55 -27.92
N LYS A 74 28.00 22.27 -28.47
CA LYS A 74 28.61 22.08 -29.80
C LYS A 74 30.02 21.44 -29.57
N PRO A 75 30.81 21.07 -30.61
CA PRO A 75 31.83 20.00 -30.58
C PRO A 75 33.32 20.44 -30.47
N GLY A 76 34.21 19.46 -30.27
CA GLY A 76 35.68 19.50 -30.38
C GLY A 76 36.34 18.92 -29.12
N THR A 77 37.19 17.88 -29.13
CA THR A 77 38.46 17.77 -29.86
C THR A 77 38.96 16.31 -29.84
N GLU A 78 39.48 15.81 -30.97
CA GLU A 78 40.27 14.56 -31.12
C GLU A 78 41.59 14.68 -30.34
N THR A 79 42.17 13.68 -29.67
CA THR A 79 43.01 12.56 -30.17
C THR A 79 43.56 11.92 -28.86
N SER A 80 43.70 10.60 -28.66
CA SER A 80 44.74 9.74 -29.23
C SER A 80 44.46 8.29 -28.80
N GLY A 81 44.70 7.34 -29.70
CA GLY A 81 44.21 5.97 -29.61
C GLY A 81 44.76 5.11 -28.47
N GLU A 82 43.87 4.26 -27.97
CA GLU A 82 44.17 2.89 -27.56
C GLU A 82 43.40 1.98 -28.51
N GLU A 83 44.13 1.07 -29.14
CA GLU A 83 43.58 0.04 -30.02
C GLU A 83 42.47 -0.71 -29.29
N GLN A 84 41.30 -0.76 -29.93
CA GLN A 84 40.17 -1.57 -29.50
C GLN A 84 40.62 -3.04 -29.45
N LEU A 85 40.98 -3.51 -28.26
CA LEU A 85 40.88 -4.91 -27.94
C LEU A 85 39.38 -5.21 -27.97
N PHE A 86 38.93 -5.87 -29.05
CA PHE A 86 37.57 -6.39 -29.13
C PHE A 86 37.29 -7.13 -27.83
N ASP A 87 36.42 -6.57 -26.98
CA ASP A 87 35.80 -7.30 -25.89
C ASP A 87 35.10 -8.47 -26.55
N VAL A 88 35.76 -9.64 -26.52
CA VAL A 88 35.15 -10.90 -26.90
C VAL A 88 34.06 -11.10 -25.86
N VAL A 89 32.86 -10.63 -26.16
CA VAL A 89 31.66 -10.96 -25.40
C VAL A 89 31.63 -12.49 -25.41
N PRO A 90 31.81 -13.15 -24.26
CA PRO A 90 31.89 -14.60 -24.22
C PRO A 90 30.59 -15.17 -24.76
N ASP A 91 30.65 -16.23 -25.57
CA ASP A 91 29.45 -16.89 -26.04
C ASP A 91 28.60 -17.32 -24.83
N PRO A 92 27.28 -17.08 -24.85
CA PRO A 92 26.42 -17.47 -23.75
C PRO A 92 26.47 -18.99 -23.58
N ALA A 93 26.73 -19.44 -22.35
CA ALA A 93 26.74 -20.86 -22.01
C ALA A 93 25.36 -21.49 -22.25
N VAL A 94 24.30 -20.71 -22.02
CA VAL A 94 22.91 -21.08 -22.24
C VAL A 94 22.14 -19.90 -22.81
N THR A 95 21.36 -20.12 -23.86
CA THR A 95 20.37 -19.15 -24.35
C THR A 95 19.00 -19.81 -24.40
N VAL A 96 17.98 -19.12 -23.88
CA VAL A 96 16.59 -19.56 -23.87
C VAL A 96 15.72 -18.44 -24.42
N THR A 97 15.00 -18.71 -25.50
CA THR A 97 14.02 -17.78 -26.08
C THR A 97 12.64 -18.37 -25.90
N ALA A 98 11.75 -17.66 -25.21
CA ALA A 98 10.35 -18.04 -25.00
C ALA A 98 9.44 -17.04 -25.71
N LEU A 99 8.74 -17.50 -26.75
CA LEU A 99 7.86 -16.66 -27.58
C LEU A 99 6.42 -17.15 -27.51
N ALA A 100 5.49 -16.24 -27.30
CA ALA A 100 4.06 -16.42 -27.45
C ALA A 100 3.65 -15.94 -28.85
N ILE A 101 3.02 -16.84 -29.61
CA ILE A 101 2.56 -16.56 -30.97
C ILE A 101 1.05 -16.77 -31.05
N SER A 102 0.34 -15.72 -31.47
CA SER A 102 -1.12 -15.74 -31.67
C SER A 102 -1.45 -15.29 -33.10
N GLY A 103 -1.92 -16.22 -33.92
CA GLY A 103 -2.33 -15.93 -35.31
C GLY A 103 -1.22 -15.30 -36.14
N SER A 104 -1.50 -14.13 -36.72
CA SER A 104 -0.56 -13.33 -37.53
C SER A 104 0.09 -12.17 -36.77
N ALA A 105 -0.06 -12.11 -35.45
CA ALA A 105 0.57 -11.08 -34.63
C ALA A 105 2.09 -11.28 -34.56
N LYS A 106 2.84 -10.19 -34.34
CA LYS A 106 4.27 -10.27 -34.03
C LYS A 106 4.46 -11.14 -32.77
N PRO A 107 5.49 -12.00 -32.72
CA PRO A 107 5.78 -12.78 -31.54
C PRO A 107 6.14 -11.84 -30.38
N ASP A 108 5.54 -12.06 -29.21
CA ASP A 108 5.88 -11.37 -27.96
C ASP A 108 6.50 -12.40 -27.01
N GLY A 109 7.47 -12.00 -26.22
CA GLY A 109 8.19 -12.96 -25.39
C GLY A 109 9.45 -12.43 -24.75
N TYR A 110 10.27 -13.35 -24.27
CA TYR A 110 11.50 -13.04 -23.55
C TYR A 110 12.65 -13.90 -24.06
N GLU A 111 13.81 -13.29 -24.14
CA GLU A 111 15.08 -13.96 -24.40
C GLU A 111 15.97 -13.84 -23.17
N ALA A 112 16.48 -14.98 -22.72
CA ALA A 112 17.37 -15.10 -21.58
C ALA A 112 18.72 -15.69 -22.03
N ALA A 113 19.81 -15.02 -21.71
CA ALA A 113 21.17 -15.47 -21.97
C ALA A 113 21.96 -15.55 -20.65
N ALA A 114 22.61 -16.68 -20.42
CA ALA A 114 23.44 -16.92 -19.25
C ALA A 114 24.90 -17.09 -19.65
N TYR A 115 25.79 -16.32 -19.03
CA TYR A 115 27.23 -16.35 -19.21
C TYR A 115 27.87 -16.88 -17.93
N ILE A 116 28.81 -17.82 -18.07
CA ILE A 116 29.48 -18.45 -16.93
C ILE A 116 30.98 -18.39 -17.18
N THR A 117 31.69 -17.63 -16.35
CA THR A 117 33.15 -17.53 -16.38
C THR A 117 33.71 -18.10 -15.08
N GLN A 118 34.76 -18.92 -15.20
CA GLN A 118 35.38 -19.62 -14.08
C GLN A 118 36.87 -19.34 -14.05
N ALA A 119 37.39 -18.89 -12.91
CA ALA A 119 38.82 -18.61 -12.72
C ALA A 119 39.25 -18.85 -11.28
N ALA A 120 40.17 -19.80 -11.06
CA ALA A 120 40.88 -20.00 -9.79
C ALA A 120 40.01 -19.91 -8.50
N GLY A 121 38.93 -20.69 -8.43
CA GLY A 121 38.02 -20.71 -7.26
C GLY A 121 37.01 -19.57 -7.21
N LYS A 122 36.97 -18.72 -8.24
CA LYS A 122 35.91 -17.75 -8.49
C LYS A 122 35.00 -18.19 -9.62
N HIS A 123 33.70 -18.03 -9.42
CA HIS A 123 32.68 -18.24 -10.44
C HIS A 123 31.88 -16.96 -10.60
N ASP A 124 31.88 -16.42 -11.81
CA ASP A 124 31.08 -15.26 -12.18
C ASP A 124 30.00 -15.73 -13.15
N ILE A 125 28.74 -15.51 -12.77
CA ILE A 125 27.56 -15.89 -13.52
C ILE A 125 26.79 -14.62 -13.83
N GLN A 126 26.51 -14.38 -15.11
CA GLN A 126 25.66 -13.28 -15.54
C GLN A 126 24.43 -13.84 -16.25
N LEU A 127 23.24 -13.38 -15.86
CA LEU A 127 21.97 -13.69 -16.52
C LEU A 127 21.37 -12.40 -17.02
N LEU A 128 21.14 -12.32 -18.33
CA LEU A 128 20.43 -11.24 -18.99
C LEU A 128 19.11 -11.76 -19.51
N VAL A 129 18.00 -11.13 -19.13
CA VAL A 129 16.68 -11.38 -19.71
C VAL A 129 16.21 -10.08 -20.36
N SER A 130 15.75 -10.16 -21.61
CA SER A 130 15.25 -9.02 -22.37
C SER A 130 13.93 -9.38 -23.03
N GLN A 131 13.05 -8.38 -23.19
CA GLN A 131 11.80 -8.57 -23.90
C GLN A 131 12.03 -8.54 -25.41
N VAL A 132 11.39 -9.49 -26.12
CA VAL A 132 11.48 -9.63 -27.57
C VAL A 132 10.42 -8.73 -28.21
N HIS A 133 10.73 -7.44 -28.35
CA HIS A 133 9.91 -6.46 -29.09
C HIS A 133 10.81 -5.30 -29.56
N GLU A 134 10.59 -4.78 -30.77
CA GLU A 134 11.49 -3.78 -31.41
C GLU A 134 11.65 -2.47 -30.60
N GLU A 135 10.66 -2.14 -29.76
CA GLU A 135 10.63 -0.94 -28.93
C GLU A 135 10.73 -1.24 -27.41
N ALA A 136 10.86 -2.51 -27.02
CA ALA A 136 10.93 -2.84 -25.60
C ALA A 136 12.32 -2.56 -25.02
N ASN A 137 12.36 -1.72 -23.99
CA ASN A 137 13.57 -1.40 -23.24
C ASN A 137 13.65 -2.12 -21.89
N TRP A 138 12.67 -2.97 -21.56
CA TRP A 138 12.68 -3.72 -20.30
C TRP A 138 13.70 -4.85 -20.35
N LYS A 139 14.57 -4.88 -19.34
CA LYS A 139 15.58 -5.92 -19.15
C LYS A 139 15.69 -6.30 -17.66
N LEU A 140 16.15 -7.51 -17.40
CA LEU A 140 16.58 -8.02 -16.08
C LEU A 140 18.02 -8.51 -16.20
N CYS A 141 18.92 -7.90 -15.44
CA CYS A 141 20.34 -8.22 -15.38
C CYS A 141 20.66 -8.75 -13.98
N THR A 142 21.18 -9.96 -13.91
CA THR A 142 21.61 -10.58 -12.65
C THR A 142 23.09 -10.95 -12.73
N ASP A 143 23.90 -10.41 -11.83
CA ASP A 143 25.33 -10.67 -11.73
C ASP A 143 25.61 -11.40 -10.42
N ALA A 144 26.06 -12.66 -10.46
CA ALA A 144 26.43 -13.44 -9.29
C ALA A 144 27.94 -13.73 -9.29
N ASN A 145 28.64 -13.17 -8.32
CA ASN A 145 30.07 -13.36 -8.07
C ASN A 145 30.24 -14.28 -6.85
N LEU A 146 30.84 -15.45 -7.05
CA LEU A 146 31.11 -16.44 -6.01
C LEU A 146 32.62 -16.59 -5.83
N ASP A 147 33.14 -16.23 -4.66
CA ASP A 147 34.53 -16.41 -4.26
C ASP A 147 34.60 -17.51 -3.19
N MET A 148 34.87 -18.73 -3.65
CA MET A 148 34.90 -19.91 -2.79
C MET A 148 36.11 -19.93 -1.86
N MET A 149 37.21 -19.26 -2.24
CA MET A 149 38.43 -19.17 -1.44
C MET A 149 38.25 -18.28 -0.21
N HIS A 150 37.51 -17.18 -0.37
CA HIS A 150 37.22 -16.26 0.73
C HIS A 150 35.83 -16.45 1.34
N GLY A 151 35.06 -17.43 0.87
CA GLY A 151 33.69 -17.71 1.33
C GLY A 151 32.76 -16.50 1.18
N LYS A 152 32.87 -15.76 0.07
CA LYS A 152 32.06 -14.59 -0.22
C LYS A 152 31.19 -14.84 -1.44
N ALA A 153 29.93 -14.47 -1.36
CA ALA A 153 29.00 -14.45 -2.49
C ALA A 153 28.39 -13.06 -2.60
N LYS A 154 28.25 -12.55 -3.82
CA LYS A 154 27.61 -11.27 -4.10
C LYS A 154 26.70 -11.44 -5.31
N ILE A 155 25.44 -11.06 -5.18
CA ILE A 155 24.44 -11.12 -6.24
C ILE A 155 23.88 -9.71 -6.44
N HIS A 156 23.99 -9.15 -7.65
CA HIS A 156 23.29 -7.93 -8.05
C HIS A 156 22.15 -8.30 -8.95
N ILE A 157 20.95 -7.82 -8.64
CA ILE A 157 19.75 -8.00 -9.44
C ILE A 157 19.28 -6.61 -9.84
N ARG A 158 19.19 -6.36 -11.14
CA ARG A 158 18.80 -5.07 -11.71
C ARG A 158 17.72 -5.28 -12.75
N TRP A 159 16.67 -4.47 -12.74
CA TRP A 159 15.60 -4.60 -13.74
C TRP A 159 14.92 -3.28 -14.07
N GLY A 160 14.13 -3.30 -15.14
CA GLY A 160 13.45 -2.13 -15.70
C GLY A 160 14.11 -1.66 -16.99
N ALA A 161 13.97 -0.38 -17.32
CA ALA A 161 14.55 0.20 -18.53
C ALA A 161 16.08 0.02 -18.51
N GLU A 162 16.59 -0.79 -19.44
CA GLU A 162 18.02 -1.08 -19.60
C GLU A 162 18.73 -1.56 -18.30
N CYS A 163 18.02 -2.25 -17.41
CA CYS A 163 18.53 -2.67 -16.09
C CYS A 163 18.99 -1.51 -15.19
N GLN A 164 18.42 -0.30 -15.34
CA GLN A 164 18.83 0.88 -14.57
C GLN A 164 17.76 1.35 -13.58
N THR A 165 16.50 0.94 -13.73
CA THR A 165 15.39 1.45 -12.93
C THR A 165 15.43 0.96 -11.48
N TYR A 166 15.60 -0.34 -11.30
CA TYR A 166 15.53 -1.00 -9.99
C TYR A 166 16.79 -1.81 -9.73
N LYS A 167 17.20 -1.87 -8.46
CA LYS A 167 18.44 -2.52 -8.06
C LYS A 167 18.37 -3.09 -6.65
N VAL A 168 18.73 -4.36 -6.54
CA VAL A 168 18.84 -5.12 -5.30
C VAL A 168 20.20 -5.82 -5.29
N VAL A 169 20.88 -5.80 -4.15
CA VAL A 169 22.20 -6.41 -3.97
C VAL A 169 22.15 -7.31 -2.74
N MET A 170 22.42 -8.59 -2.93
CA MET A 170 22.61 -9.55 -1.84
C MET A 170 24.10 -9.85 -1.69
N LYS A 171 24.59 -9.88 -0.45
CA LYS A 171 25.96 -10.25 -0.09
C LYS A 171 25.89 -11.33 0.97
N ALA A 172 26.69 -12.36 0.85
CA ALA A 172 26.91 -13.35 1.89
C ALA A 172 28.41 -13.51 2.13
N ALA A 173 28.82 -13.63 3.39
CA ALA A 173 30.21 -13.83 3.76
C ALA A 173 30.29 -14.78 4.95
N THR A 174 31.10 -15.83 4.82
CA THR A 174 31.46 -16.69 5.95
C THR A 174 32.58 -16.02 6.75
N MET A 175 32.43 -15.97 8.06
CA MET A 175 33.47 -15.52 8.99
C MET A 175 33.89 -16.70 9.84
N HIS A 176 35.13 -17.13 9.68
CA HIS A 176 35.72 -18.21 10.47
C HIS A 176 37.03 -17.70 11.09
N MET A 177 37.03 -17.55 12.40
CA MET A 177 38.26 -17.29 13.17
C MET A 177 38.62 -18.54 13.98
N PRO A 178 39.89 -18.96 14.01
CA PRO A 178 40.34 -20.08 14.83
C PRO A 178 39.91 -19.92 16.29
N GLY A 179 39.24 -20.93 16.86
CA GLY A 179 38.74 -20.90 18.24
C GLY A 179 37.41 -20.17 18.45
N SER A 180 36.71 -19.75 17.40
CA SER A 180 35.37 -19.13 17.48
C SER A 180 34.31 -19.93 16.72
N HIS A 181 33.04 -19.74 17.09
CA HIS A 181 31.90 -20.30 16.37
C HIS A 181 31.85 -19.77 14.93
N PRO A 182 31.69 -20.65 13.91
CA PRO A 182 31.50 -20.23 12.53
C PRO A 182 30.32 -19.28 12.38
N LYS A 183 30.48 -18.21 11.60
CA LYS A 183 29.42 -17.22 11.36
C LYS A 183 29.17 -17.04 9.88
N LEU A 184 27.91 -16.80 9.53
CA LEU A 184 27.48 -16.40 8.19
C LEU A 184 26.79 -15.04 8.30
N LEU A 185 27.35 -14.05 7.64
CA LEU A 185 26.73 -12.73 7.50
C LEU A 185 26.08 -12.64 6.13
N THR A 186 24.78 -12.40 6.11
CA THR A 186 24.01 -12.15 4.89
C THR A 186 23.43 -10.74 4.95
N THR A 187 23.61 -9.96 3.89
CA THR A 187 23.12 -8.59 3.78
C THR A 187 22.33 -8.44 2.48
N LEU A 188 21.14 -7.90 2.56
CA LEU A 188 20.28 -7.51 1.44
C LEU A 188 20.17 -5.99 1.42
N GLN A 189 20.59 -5.36 0.33
CA GLN A 189 20.54 -3.91 0.12
C GLN A 189 19.71 -3.61 -1.12
N TRP A 190 19.03 -2.48 -1.16
CA TRP A 190 18.31 -2.03 -2.35
C TRP A 190 18.42 -0.52 -2.54
N ASP A 191 18.33 -0.06 -3.80
CA ASP A 191 18.31 1.37 -4.12
C ASP A 191 16.87 1.81 -4.40
N ASN A 192 16.37 1.54 -5.60
CA ASN A 192 14.97 1.72 -5.97
C ASN A 192 14.33 0.34 -6.19
N VAL A 193 13.11 0.16 -5.68
CA VAL A 193 12.26 -1.01 -5.93
C VAL A 193 10.86 -0.54 -6.31
N PRO A 194 10.07 -1.34 -7.03
CA PRO A 194 8.69 -1.02 -7.33
C PRO A 194 7.84 -0.81 -6.07
N VAL A 195 6.84 0.08 -6.16
CA VAL A 195 5.93 0.43 -5.06
C VAL A 195 5.27 -0.79 -4.40
N TYR A 196 4.90 -1.82 -5.18
CA TYR A 196 4.30 -3.03 -4.62
C TYR A 196 5.25 -3.81 -3.70
N ILE A 197 6.57 -3.77 -3.94
CA ILE A 197 7.59 -4.39 -3.07
C ILE A 197 7.71 -3.59 -1.77
N GLU A 198 7.70 -2.25 -1.87
CA GLU A 198 7.72 -1.37 -0.69
C GLU A 198 6.49 -1.61 0.19
N GLU A 199 5.31 -1.71 -0.41
CA GLU A 199 4.08 -2.03 0.32
C GLU A 199 4.13 -3.39 1.02
N TYR A 200 4.62 -4.42 0.33
CA TYR A 200 4.76 -5.75 0.92
C TYR A 200 5.77 -5.74 2.07
N GLY A 201 6.91 -5.05 1.88
CA GLY A 201 7.91 -4.83 2.92
C GLY A 201 7.33 -4.14 4.15
N ARG A 202 6.48 -3.13 3.97
CA ARG A 202 5.77 -2.45 5.06
C ARG A 202 4.88 -3.41 5.84
N ARG A 203 4.04 -4.20 5.16
CA ARG A 203 3.15 -5.19 5.81
C ARG A 203 3.95 -6.26 6.55
N ALA A 204 5.03 -6.76 5.94
CA ALA A 204 5.92 -7.73 6.58
C ALA A 204 6.55 -7.15 7.86
N HIS A 205 7.05 -5.91 7.82
CA HIS A 205 7.64 -5.24 8.97
C HIS A 205 6.64 -5.05 10.13
N GLU A 206 5.36 -4.82 9.85
CA GLU A 206 4.32 -4.75 10.90
C GLU A 206 4.13 -6.09 11.63
N TYR A 207 4.34 -7.21 10.94
CA TYR A 207 4.20 -8.55 11.49
C TYR A 207 5.44 -9.04 12.26
N VAL A 208 6.63 -8.49 11.94
CA VAL A 208 7.91 -8.96 12.51
C VAL A 208 7.95 -8.97 14.04
N PRO A 209 7.58 -7.90 14.78
CA PRO A 209 7.66 -7.91 16.25
C PRO A 209 6.81 -9.02 16.88
N GLY A 210 5.61 -9.26 16.34
CA GLY A 210 4.72 -10.32 16.82
C GLY A 210 5.31 -11.72 16.60
N MET A 211 5.89 -11.96 15.42
CA MET A 211 6.56 -13.22 15.11
C MET A 211 7.86 -13.42 15.87
N ALA A 212 8.63 -12.36 16.05
CA ALA A 212 9.86 -12.38 16.84
C ALA A 212 9.55 -12.85 18.27
N LEU A 213 8.53 -12.27 18.90
CA LEU A 213 8.09 -12.69 20.23
C LEU A 213 7.63 -14.15 20.26
N LEU A 214 6.81 -14.57 19.29
CA LEU A 214 6.31 -15.94 19.19
C LEU A 214 7.44 -16.97 19.00
N LEU A 215 8.50 -16.59 18.30
CA LEU A 215 9.69 -17.42 18.07
C LEU A 215 10.74 -17.28 19.19
N GLY A 216 10.45 -16.54 20.27
CA GLY A 216 11.34 -16.38 21.43
C GLY A 216 12.53 -15.44 21.21
N PHE A 217 12.48 -14.56 20.20
CA PHE A 217 13.50 -13.54 20.00
C PHE A 217 13.35 -12.40 21.02
N SER A 218 14.49 -11.82 21.40
CA SER A 218 14.53 -10.54 22.11
C SER A 218 14.74 -9.40 21.12
N GLU A 219 13.95 -8.33 21.27
CA GLU A 219 14.03 -7.16 20.40
C GLU A 219 14.80 -6.01 21.07
N LYS A 220 15.63 -5.31 20.28
CA LYS A 220 16.29 -4.08 20.69
C LYS A 220 16.13 -3.04 19.59
N HIS A 221 15.57 -1.88 19.95
CA HIS A 221 15.46 -0.76 19.03
C HIS A 221 16.82 -0.07 18.87
N VAL A 222 17.34 -0.10 17.64
CA VAL A 222 18.59 0.53 17.23
C VAL A 222 18.40 1.10 15.84
N LYS A 223 18.96 2.28 15.58
CA LYS A 223 18.97 2.89 14.24
C LYS A 223 19.77 2.01 13.27
N ASN A 224 19.09 1.51 12.25
CA ASN A 224 19.66 0.70 11.18
C ASN A 224 19.55 1.44 9.84
N PRO A 225 20.34 1.08 8.81
CA PRO A 225 20.20 1.69 7.49
C PRO A 225 18.81 1.43 6.88
N GLU A 226 18.24 2.42 6.21
CA GLU A 226 16.84 2.39 5.74
C GLU A 226 16.58 1.40 4.60
N LYS A 227 17.60 1.12 3.78
CA LYS A 227 17.50 0.23 2.62
C LYS A 227 18.40 -0.99 2.73
N GLU A 228 18.50 -1.53 3.94
CA GLU A 228 19.32 -2.70 4.24
C GLU A 228 18.67 -3.61 5.27
N VAL A 229 18.66 -4.91 4.99
CA VAL A 229 18.41 -5.97 5.97
C VAL A 229 19.70 -6.79 6.10
N SER A 230 20.09 -7.12 7.33
CA SER A 230 21.21 -8.04 7.54
C SER A 230 20.86 -9.11 8.57
N ALA A 231 21.35 -10.32 8.33
CA ALA A 231 21.23 -11.46 9.21
C ALA A 231 22.62 -12.03 9.50
N LEU A 232 22.92 -12.21 10.78
CA LEU A 232 24.11 -12.89 11.27
C LEU A 232 23.68 -14.21 11.89
N VAL A 233 24.08 -15.31 11.27
CA VAL A 233 23.89 -16.67 11.77
C VAL A 233 25.20 -17.11 12.43
N THR A 234 25.15 -17.57 13.68
CA THR A 234 26.30 -18.12 14.39
C THR A 234 26.02 -19.58 14.74
N VAL A 235 26.92 -20.49 14.38
CA VAL A 235 26.77 -21.90 14.73
C VAL A 235 27.29 -22.12 16.15
N ALA A 236 26.40 -22.03 17.14
CA ALA A 236 26.72 -22.18 18.56
C ALA A 236 27.11 -23.62 18.91
N SER A 237 26.47 -24.62 18.29
CA SER A 237 26.82 -26.04 18.44
C SER A 237 26.38 -26.83 17.20
N PRO A 238 26.69 -28.13 17.07
CA PRO A 238 26.17 -28.96 15.98
C PRO A 238 24.64 -29.02 15.88
N LYS A 239 23.91 -28.61 16.93
CA LYS A 239 22.44 -28.62 16.98
C LYS A 239 21.82 -27.25 17.27
N SER A 240 22.61 -26.19 17.44
CA SER A 240 22.08 -24.87 17.78
C SER A 240 22.72 -23.77 16.95
N ILE A 241 21.88 -22.83 16.53
CA ILE A 241 22.26 -21.63 15.81
C ILE A 241 21.73 -20.41 16.55
N ASP A 242 22.54 -19.36 16.62
CA ASP A 242 22.12 -18.05 17.10
C ASP A 242 21.87 -17.16 15.88
N LEU A 243 20.66 -16.62 15.78
CA LEU A 243 20.26 -15.74 14.69
C LEU A 243 20.11 -14.31 15.20
N LYS A 244 20.81 -13.37 14.57
CA LYS A 244 20.66 -11.93 14.81
C LYS A 244 20.25 -11.24 13.52
N ILE A 245 19.06 -10.65 13.50
CA ILE A 245 18.53 -9.94 12.34
C ILE A 245 18.52 -8.44 12.64
N LYS A 246 18.96 -7.63 11.68
CA LYS A 246 18.80 -6.17 11.65
C LYS A 246 17.89 -5.82 10.48
N ILE A 247 16.85 -5.04 10.77
CA ILE A 247 15.88 -4.54 9.80
C ILE A 247 15.88 -3.01 9.81
N PRO A 248 15.50 -2.34 8.71
CA PRO A 248 15.32 -0.90 8.67
C PRO A 248 14.41 -0.38 9.78
N GLU A 249 14.59 0.87 10.18
CA GLU A 249 13.69 1.50 11.16
C GLU A 249 12.32 1.80 10.52
N LYS A 250 11.25 1.71 11.32
CA LYS A 250 9.90 2.10 10.86
C LYS A 250 9.90 3.57 10.41
N GLY A 251 9.17 3.83 9.33
CA GLY A 251 8.93 5.17 8.80
C GLY A 251 8.61 6.15 9.92
N THR A 252 9.51 7.12 10.03
CA THR A 252 9.65 8.12 11.08
C THR A 252 8.46 9.07 11.04
N LEU A 253 7.91 9.43 12.20
CA LEU A 253 7.12 10.65 12.32
C LEU A 253 8.06 11.81 12.00
N LEU A 254 7.92 12.42 10.84
CA LEU A 254 8.71 13.59 10.45
C LEU A 254 7.89 14.84 10.73
N ILE A 255 8.51 15.80 11.41
CA ILE A 255 7.91 17.10 11.69
C ILE A 255 8.88 18.15 11.14
N ASP A 256 8.49 18.75 10.02
CA ASP A 256 9.23 19.80 9.36
C ASP A 256 8.61 21.15 9.71
N LYS A 257 9.47 22.10 10.11
CA LYS A 257 9.06 23.48 10.38
C LYS A 257 9.54 24.36 9.22
N SER A 258 8.60 24.91 8.47
CA SER A 258 8.84 25.91 7.42
C SER A 258 8.52 27.33 7.96
N GLU A 259 8.83 28.37 7.18
CA GLU A 259 8.38 29.74 7.45
C GLU A 259 6.85 29.86 7.37
N ASP A 260 6.22 29.08 6.46
CA ASP A 260 4.78 29.10 6.20
C ASP A 260 3.95 28.22 7.16
N GLY A 261 4.58 27.41 8.01
CA GLY A 261 3.86 26.50 8.92
C GLY A 261 4.61 25.23 9.29
N ILE A 262 3.90 24.29 9.90
CA ILE A 262 4.38 22.98 10.30
C ILE A 262 3.82 21.94 9.33
N ILE A 263 4.69 21.07 8.81
CA ILE A 263 4.32 19.90 8.02
C ILE A 263 4.66 18.65 8.83
N VAL A 264 3.70 17.75 8.96
CA VAL A 264 3.86 16.45 9.62
C VAL A 264 3.65 15.34 8.61
N HIS A 265 4.60 14.41 8.52
CA HIS A 265 4.48 13.20 7.71
C HIS A 265 4.47 11.97 8.61
N ALA A 266 3.46 11.12 8.43
CA ALA A 266 3.38 9.80 9.07
C ALA A 266 2.72 8.78 8.13
N PRO A 267 3.33 8.50 6.96
CA PRO A 267 2.72 7.65 5.93
C PRO A 267 2.48 6.22 6.41
N THR A 268 3.31 5.73 7.34
CA THR A 268 3.13 4.43 8.01
C THR A 268 1.89 4.37 8.90
N LEU A 269 1.39 5.51 9.37
CA LEU A 269 0.15 5.64 10.15
C LEU A 269 -1.05 6.04 9.26
N GLY A 270 -0.84 6.15 7.96
CA GLY A 270 -1.89 6.51 6.99
C GLY A 270 -2.05 8.01 6.78
N LEU A 271 -1.14 8.81 7.32
CA LEU A 271 -1.09 10.25 7.12
C LEU A 271 0.03 10.61 6.12
N HIS A 272 -0.35 10.87 4.87
CA HIS A 272 0.59 11.30 3.84
C HIS A 272 1.24 12.63 4.20
N SER A 273 0.43 13.63 4.55
CA SER A 273 0.90 14.90 5.09
C SER A 273 -0.19 15.64 5.88
N LEU A 274 0.21 16.36 6.92
CA LEU A 274 -0.60 17.35 7.62
C LEU A 274 0.13 18.68 7.60
N PHE A 275 -0.50 19.72 7.05
CA PHE A 275 0.00 21.08 7.07
C PHE A 275 -0.80 21.94 8.05
N PHE A 276 -0.11 22.76 8.83
CA PHE A 276 -0.71 23.72 9.75
C PHE A 276 0.06 25.04 9.79
N ASP A 277 -0.61 26.15 9.48
CA ASP A 277 -0.04 27.52 9.46
C ASP A 277 -0.50 28.39 10.65
N GLY A 278 -1.21 27.81 11.63
CA GLY A 278 -1.86 28.55 12.72
C GLY A 278 -3.34 28.87 12.50
N LYS A 279 -3.85 28.74 11.27
CA LYS A 279 -5.26 29.00 10.90
C LYS A 279 -5.87 27.89 10.07
N THR A 280 -5.12 27.37 9.12
CA THR A 280 -5.53 26.37 8.13
C THR A 280 -4.90 25.04 8.49
N ILE A 281 -5.73 23.99 8.55
CA ILE A 281 -5.26 22.60 8.65
C ILE A 281 -5.60 21.92 7.34
N LYS A 282 -4.61 21.34 6.67
CA LYS A 282 -4.81 20.51 5.49
C LYS A 282 -4.28 19.11 5.76
N VAL A 283 -5.15 18.12 5.66
CA VAL A 283 -4.83 16.70 5.90
C VAL A 283 -4.90 15.96 4.58
N VAL A 284 -3.81 15.30 4.20
CA VAL A 284 -3.73 14.37 3.08
C VAL A 284 -3.48 12.99 3.66
N ILE A 285 -4.38 12.05 3.37
CA ILE A 285 -4.27 10.67 3.81
C ILE A 285 -3.60 9.82 2.75
N GLU A 286 -3.02 8.70 3.17
CA GLU A 286 -2.55 7.67 2.25
C GLU A 286 -3.72 6.97 1.54
N SER A 287 -3.47 6.45 0.33
CA SER A 287 -4.50 5.84 -0.52
C SER A 287 -5.26 4.70 0.16
N TRP A 288 -4.59 3.93 1.02
CA TRP A 288 -5.16 2.78 1.74
C TRP A 288 -6.07 3.17 2.92
N MET A 289 -6.09 4.45 3.30
CA MET A 289 -7.01 5.02 4.29
C MET A 289 -8.34 5.47 3.68
N ARG A 290 -8.47 5.44 2.35
CA ARG A 290 -9.72 5.71 1.63
C ARG A 290 -10.85 4.83 2.17
N GLY A 291 -11.98 5.45 2.55
CA GLY A 291 -13.14 4.77 3.11
C GLY A 291 -13.01 4.32 4.56
N LYS A 292 -11.85 4.57 5.21
CA LYS A 292 -11.58 4.15 6.60
C LYS A 292 -11.51 5.31 7.59
N THR A 293 -11.54 6.55 7.10
CA THR A 293 -11.56 7.74 7.96
C THR A 293 -12.96 7.97 8.53
N CYS A 294 -13.05 8.76 9.59
CA CYS A 294 -14.31 9.29 10.09
C CYS A 294 -14.06 10.67 10.72
N GLY A 295 -15.12 11.47 10.86
CA GLY A 295 -15.04 12.81 11.41
C GLY A 295 -15.53 13.88 10.44
N LEU A 296 -15.10 15.11 10.66
CA LEU A 296 -15.53 16.27 9.89
C LEU A 296 -15.10 16.23 8.41
N CYS A 297 -14.01 15.53 8.09
CA CYS A 297 -13.52 15.32 6.72
C CYS A 297 -14.12 14.07 6.05
N GLY A 298 -15.13 13.44 6.66
CA GLY A 298 -15.84 12.30 6.08
C GLY A 298 -15.00 11.02 5.98
N LEU A 299 -15.43 10.14 5.06
CA LEU A 299 -14.82 8.82 4.80
C LEU A 299 -13.67 8.88 3.78
N ALA A 300 -13.47 10.03 3.13
CA ALA A 300 -12.48 10.23 2.07
C ALA A 300 -12.58 9.20 0.93
N ASP A 301 -13.78 8.65 0.67
CA ASP A 301 -14.04 7.62 -0.35
C ASP A 301 -14.38 8.20 -1.74
N GLY A 302 -14.53 9.51 -1.85
CA GLY A 302 -14.88 10.22 -3.09
C GLY A 302 -16.38 10.30 -3.37
N GLU A 303 -17.22 9.83 -2.44
CA GLU A 303 -18.68 9.98 -2.49
C GLU A 303 -19.11 11.23 -1.71
N THR A 304 -19.98 12.05 -2.30
CA THR A 304 -20.43 13.31 -1.70
C THR A 304 -21.80 13.20 -1.03
N LYS A 305 -22.62 12.20 -1.41
CA LYS A 305 -23.99 12.04 -0.90
C LYS A 305 -24.06 11.68 0.58
N THR A 306 -23.02 11.02 1.11
CA THR A 306 -23.01 10.51 2.48
C THR A 306 -22.02 11.23 3.39
N GLU A 307 -21.56 12.42 2.99
CA GLU A 307 -20.47 13.12 3.67
C GLU A 307 -20.86 13.63 5.06
N PHE A 308 -22.14 13.96 5.27
CA PHE A 308 -22.68 14.34 6.58
C PHE A 308 -22.99 13.17 7.51
N ARG A 309 -22.15 12.11 7.46
CA ARG A 309 -22.28 10.94 8.31
C ARG A 309 -21.82 11.25 9.74
N LYS A 310 -22.74 11.11 10.69
CA LYS A 310 -22.50 11.35 12.12
C LYS A 310 -21.79 10.15 12.78
N PRO A 311 -21.28 10.28 14.02
CA PRO A 311 -20.65 9.18 14.75
C PRO A 311 -21.54 7.93 14.92
N ASN A 312 -22.87 8.13 14.97
CA ASN A 312 -23.85 7.03 15.04
C ASN A 312 -24.17 6.40 13.68
N SER A 313 -23.36 6.66 12.65
CA SER A 313 -23.52 6.19 11.26
C SER A 313 -24.74 6.71 10.50
N LYS A 314 -25.60 7.55 11.12
CA LYS A 314 -26.73 8.20 10.44
C LYS A 314 -26.29 9.45 9.70
N ILE A 315 -27.00 9.81 8.65
CA ILE A 315 -26.74 11.02 7.86
C ILE A 315 -27.48 12.21 8.50
N ALA A 316 -26.78 13.31 8.72
CA ALA A 316 -27.38 14.53 9.21
C ALA A 316 -28.17 15.24 8.11
N LYS A 317 -29.30 15.86 8.49
CA LYS A 317 -30.17 16.59 7.55
C LYS A 317 -29.69 18.00 7.23
N SER A 318 -28.74 18.53 8.01
CA SER A 318 -28.14 19.84 7.77
C SER A 318 -26.66 19.87 8.17
N PRO A 319 -25.85 20.76 7.56
CA PRO A 319 -24.45 20.92 7.93
C PRO A 319 -24.25 21.26 9.41
N SER A 320 -25.10 22.13 9.97
CA SER A 320 -25.02 22.51 11.39
C SER A 320 -25.26 21.32 12.33
N HIS A 321 -26.18 20.42 11.97
CA HIS A 321 -26.43 19.19 12.72
C HIS A 321 -25.27 18.19 12.58
N PHE A 322 -24.63 18.14 11.41
CA PHE A 322 -23.42 17.33 11.21
C PHE A 322 -22.28 17.83 12.11
N LEU A 323 -21.96 19.13 12.04
CA LEU A 323 -20.90 19.74 12.85
C LEU A 323 -21.13 19.55 14.35
N SER A 324 -22.36 19.80 14.82
CA SER A 324 -22.69 19.65 16.25
C SER A 324 -22.57 18.20 16.75
N SER A 325 -22.80 17.21 15.89
CA SER A 325 -22.70 15.79 16.26
C SER A 325 -21.26 15.32 16.56
N TRP A 326 -20.27 15.98 15.95
CA TRP A 326 -18.83 15.67 16.09
C TRP A 326 -18.13 16.48 17.19
N VAL A 327 -18.85 17.37 17.89
CA VAL A 327 -18.30 18.08 19.04
C VAL A 327 -18.00 17.09 20.16
N LEU A 328 -16.72 17.00 20.51
CA LEU A 328 -16.22 16.25 21.66
C LEU A 328 -16.54 17.05 22.93
N GLN A 329 -17.12 16.39 23.93
CA GLN A 329 -17.29 17.00 25.24
C GLN A 329 -15.97 16.84 25.99
N GLY A 330 -15.22 17.93 26.13
CA GLY A 330 -13.98 17.93 26.88
C GLY A 330 -14.21 17.95 28.39
N GLU A 331 -13.41 17.18 29.12
CA GLU A 331 -13.24 17.28 30.58
C GLU A 331 -11.95 18.03 30.96
N GLY A 332 -11.24 18.63 29.98
CA GLY A 332 -9.90 19.20 30.17
C GLY A 332 -9.84 20.73 30.14
N CYS A 333 -9.30 21.27 31.25
CA CYS A 333 -8.70 22.59 31.51
C CYS A 333 -9.59 23.85 31.47
N SER A 334 -9.78 24.44 32.66
CA SER A 334 -10.00 25.87 32.94
C SER A 334 -11.31 26.55 32.49
N ASP A 335 -12.09 25.96 31.60
CA ASP A 335 -13.34 26.56 31.14
C ASP A 335 -14.53 26.07 31.96
N ALA A 336 -14.96 26.86 32.96
CA ALA A 336 -16.16 26.57 33.75
C ALA A 336 -17.45 26.45 32.88
N CYS A 337 -17.36 26.78 31.59
CA CYS A 337 -18.45 26.93 30.63
C CYS A 337 -18.35 26.00 29.41
N SER A 338 -18.61 24.70 29.59
CA SER A 338 -18.58 23.74 28.47
C SER A 338 -19.94 23.54 27.78
N LEU A 339 -19.89 23.13 26.51
CA LEU A 339 -21.07 22.65 25.78
C LEU A 339 -21.49 21.28 26.29
N ARG A 340 -22.79 21.11 26.49
CA ARG A 340 -23.44 19.88 26.93
C ARG A 340 -24.55 19.49 25.97
N ARG A 341 -24.68 18.19 25.72
CA ARG A 341 -25.79 17.62 24.94
C ARG A 341 -27.03 17.54 25.82
N HIS A 342 -28.06 18.32 25.49
CA HIS A 342 -29.34 18.34 26.20
C HIS A 342 -30.50 18.07 25.26
N GLN A 343 -31.52 17.35 25.73
CA GLN A 343 -32.76 17.23 24.98
C GLN A 343 -33.63 18.47 25.17
N VAL A 344 -33.99 19.12 24.06
CA VAL A 344 -34.74 20.37 24.07
C VAL A 344 -36.24 20.08 23.92
N LYS A 345 -37.05 20.66 24.81
CA LYS A 345 -38.51 20.60 24.71
C LYS A 345 -39.03 21.82 23.94
N LEU A 346 -40.02 21.63 23.08
CA LEU A 346 -40.70 22.76 22.44
C LEU A 346 -41.61 23.45 23.47
N GLU A 347 -41.48 24.77 23.61
CA GLU A 347 -42.25 25.55 24.58
C GLU A 347 -43.75 25.55 24.26
N LYS A 348 -44.09 25.67 22.98
CA LYS A 348 -45.47 25.60 22.51
C LYS A 348 -45.84 24.16 22.22
N ALA A 349 -46.94 23.71 22.83
CA ALA A 349 -47.49 22.41 22.50
C ALA A 349 -47.97 22.40 21.04
N VAL A 350 -47.61 21.34 20.32
CA VAL A 350 -47.88 21.21 18.89
C VAL A 350 -49.04 20.24 18.70
N HIS A 351 -49.97 20.57 17.80
CA HIS A 351 -51.04 19.64 17.44
C HIS A 351 -50.48 18.62 16.45
N VAL A 352 -50.34 17.38 16.90
CA VAL A 352 -49.94 16.24 16.06
C VAL A 352 -51.16 15.37 15.91
N LEU A 353 -51.63 15.19 14.66
CA LEU A 353 -52.84 14.39 14.36
C LEU A 353 -54.08 14.85 15.16
N GLY A 354 -54.28 16.17 15.26
CA GLY A 354 -55.42 16.76 15.97
C GLY A 354 -55.32 16.74 17.49
N THR A 355 -54.29 16.12 18.08
CA THR A 355 -54.08 16.08 19.53
C THR A 355 -52.96 17.01 19.97
N GLN A 356 -53.22 17.84 20.98
CA GLN A 356 -52.19 18.68 21.59
C GLN A 356 -51.12 17.80 22.25
N SER A 357 -49.86 17.96 21.85
CA SER A 357 -48.76 17.10 22.25
C SER A 357 -47.55 17.90 22.74
N LYS A 358 -46.84 17.38 23.74
CA LYS A 358 -45.53 17.88 24.18
C LYS A 358 -44.44 17.20 23.38
N CYS A 359 -43.52 17.98 22.83
CA CYS A 359 -42.48 17.48 21.95
C CYS A 359 -41.10 17.72 22.51
N GLN A 360 -40.22 16.73 22.38
CA GLN A 360 -38.82 16.79 22.81
C GLN A 360 -37.91 16.36 21.64
N SER A 361 -36.72 16.94 21.54
CA SER A 361 -35.79 16.59 20.47
C SER A 361 -35.41 15.10 20.56
N ALA A 362 -35.53 14.38 19.44
CA ALA A 362 -35.22 12.95 19.39
C ALA A 362 -33.72 12.70 19.60
N GLU A 363 -32.87 13.61 19.12
CA GLU A 363 -31.44 13.63 19.42
C GLU A 363 -31.08 14.82 20.33
N PRO A 364 -30.06 14.68 21.21
CA PRO A 364 -29.59 15.79 22.04
C PRO A 364 -29.00 16.94 21.19
N ILE A 365 -29.28 18.17 21.60
CA ILE A 365 -28.78 19.40 20.97
C ILE A 365 -27.75 20.04 21.90
N LEU A 366 -26.74 20.73 21.33
CA LEU A 366 -25.74 21.40 22.14
C LEU A 366 -26.33 22.63 22.83
N ARG A 367 -26.17 22.68 24.15
CA ARG A 367 -26.52 23.79 25.02
C ARG A 367 -25.33 24.11 25.91
N CYS A 368 -25.23 25.37 26.33
CA CYS A 368 -24.27 25.73 27.36
C CYS A 368 -24.67 25.05 28.68
N ARG A 369 -23.69 24.77 29.52
CA ARG A 369 -23.93 24.39 30.91
C ARG A 369 -24.84 25.42 31.60
N GLU A 370 -25.64 24.98 32.56
CA GLU A 370 -26.38 25.89 33.44
C GLU A 370 -25.43 26.91 34.09
N GLY A 371 -25.84 28.18 34.14
CA GLY A 371 -24.99 29.29 34.59
C GLY A 371 -24.22 30.02 33.47
N CYS A 372 -24.22 29.47 32.25
CA CYS A 372 -23.57 30.06 31.09
C CYS A 372 -24.54 30.58 30.04
N SER A 373 -24.12 31.62 29.31
CA SER A 373 -24.85 32.14 28.14
C SER A 373 -24.14 31.78 26.83
N PRO A 374 -24.88 31.53 25.74
CA PRO A 374 -24.29 31.34 24.43
C PRO A 374 -23.77 32.65 23.85
N THR A 375 -22.54 32.64 23.34
CA THR A 375 -21.97 33.75 22.56
C THR A 375 -22.29 33.63 21.07
N SER A 376 -22.53 32.41 20.59
CA SER A 376 -23.02 32.17 19.23
C SER A 376 -23.91 30.94 19.15
N THR A 377 -24.90 31.00 18.25
CA THR A 377 -25.87 29.92 18.00
C THR A 377 -25.99 29.63 16.51
N ALA A 378 -26.34 28.39 16.16
CA ALA A 378 -26.68 27.95 14.82
C ALA A 378 -28.12 27.43 14.78
N ARG A 379 -28.87 27.77 13.73
CA ARG A 379 -30.17 27.16 13.46
C ARG A 379 -29.98 25.73 12.96
N GLN A 380 -30.37 24.77 13.78
CA GLN A 380 -30.30 23.35 13.47
C GLN A 380 -31.69 22.81 13.12
N LEU A 381 -31.82 22.10 12.01
CA LEU A 381 -33.02 21.32 11.69
C LEU A 381 -32.97 20.01 12.49
N SER A 382 -33.92 19.83 13.41
CA SER A 382 -33.97 18.70 14.34
C SER A 382 -35.32 17.99 14.29
N GLY A 383 -35.29 16.68 14.50
CA GLY A 383 -36.49 15.86 14.68
C GLY A 383 -36.95 15.86 16.14
N PHE A 384 -38.25 15.87 16.35
CA PHE A 384 -38.89 15.88 17.66
C PHE A 384 -39.79 14.65 17.84
N GLN A 385 -39.67 14.01 18.99
CA GLN A 385 -40.57 12.98 19.48
C GLN A 385 -41.63 13.64 20.37
N CYS A 386 -42.88 13.53 19.95
CA CYS A 386 -44.04 14.11 20.65
C CYS A 386 -44.85 13.06 21.41
N THR A 387 -45.33 13.42 22.60
CA THR A 387 -46.26 12.64 23.42
C THR A 387 -47.58 13.42 23.61
N PRO A 388 -48.75 12.78 23.40
CA PRO A 388 -50.05 13.43 23.54
C PRO A 388 -50.34 13.77 25.02
N LEU A 389 -50.98 14.93 25.25
CA LEU A 389 -51.33 15.43 26.58
C LEU A 389 -52.63 14.84 27.15
N GLY A 390 -53.47 14.20 26.31
CA GLY A 390 -54.79 13.72 26.69
C GLY A 390 -54.88 12.20 26.87
N THR A 391 -55.67 11.75 27.85
CA THR A 391 -56.12 10.36 28.07
C THR A 391 -57.22 9.96 27.06
N ALA A 392 -57.02 10.22 25.78
CA ALA A 392 -57.90 9.69 24.74
C ALA A 392 -57.51 8.23 24.48
N MET A 393 -58.48 7.35 24.69
CA MET A 393 -58.41 5.91 24.47
C MET A 393 -58.08 5.65 22.99
N GLU A 394 -56.91 5.05 22.73
CA GLU A 394 -56.36 4.59 21.44
C GLU A 394 -56.10 5.69 20.37
N PRO A 395 -54.82 6.12 20.24
CA PRO A 395 -54.05 5.64 19.09
C PRO A 395 -52.63 5.22 19.52
N LYS A 396 -52.52 4.14 20.30
CA LYS A 396 -51.22 3.61 20.73
C LYS A 396 -50.46 2.94 19.58
N SER A 397 -51.14 2.55 18.50
CA SER A 397 -50.52 1.82 17.39
C SER A 397 -49.77 2.69 16.36
N ILE A 398 -50.09 3.99 16.23
CA ILE A 398 -49.52 4.83 15.15
C ILE A 398 -48.30 5.65 15.60
N PHE A 399 -48.23 6.06 16.87
CA PHE A 399 -47.05 6.75 17.44
C PHE A 399 -45.86 5.81 17.71
N ASN A 400 -46.08 4.49 17.67
CA ASN A 400 -45.04 3.50 17.96
C ASN A 400 -44.09 3.20 16.79
N ASP A 401 -44.44 3.65 15.57
CA ASP A 401 -43.72 3.28 14.34
C ASP A 401 -42.76 4.38 13.84
N ARG A 402 -42.81 5.59 14.39
CA ARG A 402 -41.95 6.72 14.00
C ARG A 402 -41.10 7.21 15.16
N THR A 403 -39.78 7.19 14.97
CA THR A 403 -38.81 7.78 15.93
C THR A 403 -38.85 9.32 15.95
N VAL A 404 -39.44 9.94 14.93
CA VAL A 404 -39.59 11.40 14.79
C VAL A 404 -41.01 11.71 14.33
N HIS A 405 -41.74 12.53 15.10
CA HIS A 405 -43.12 12.92 14.83
C HIS A 405 -43.22 14.26 14.08
N VAL A 406 -42.34 15.21 14.38
CA VAL A 406 -42.32 16.56 13.79
C VAL A 406 -40.87 17.00 13.58
N GLU A 407 -40.62 17.84 12.59
CA GLU A 407 -39.33 18.50 12.38
C GLU A 407 -39.47 20.00 12.61
N GLY A 408 -38.43 20.59 13.18
CA GLY A 408 -38.40 22.02 13.46
C GLY A 408 -37.00 22.56 13.56
N PHE A 409 -36.87 23.86 13.36
CA PHE A 409 -35.63 24.57 13.63
C PHE A 409 -35.49 24.87 15.11
N VAL A 410 -34.29 24.66 15.63
CA VAL A 410 -33.93 24.93 17.03
C VAL A 410 -32.52 25.49 17.07
N ASP A 411 -32.29 26.41 18.00
CA ASP A 411 -30.98 26.99 18.21
C ASP A 411 -30.06 26.03 18.95
N SER A 412 -28.95 25.67 18.31
CA SER A 412 -27.83 24.93 18.92
C SER A 412 -26.75 25.92 19.31
N HIS A 413 -26.24 25.83 20.54
CA HIS A 413 -25.15 26.69 21.00
C HIS A 413 -23.82 26.20 20.39
N ILE A 414 -22.97 27.14 19.96
CA ILE A 414 -21.66 26.85 19.33
C ILE A 414 -20.51 27.30 20.24
N SER A 415 -20.71 28.36 21.01
CA SER A 415 -19.75 28.86 21.99
C SER A 415 -20.49 29.39 23.22
N CYS A 416 -19.84 29.31 24.38
CA CYS A 416 -20.42 29.65 25.67
C CYS A 416 -19.48 30.55 26.45
N LEU A 417 -20.05 31.50 27.19
CA LEU A 417 -19.32 32.39 28.09
C LEU A 417 -19.91 32.30 29.50
N CYS A 418 -19.03 32.23 30.50
CA CYS A 418 -19.42 32.42 31.89
C CYS A 418 -19.76 33.89 32.12
N ASN A 419 -20.96 34.15 32.63
CA ASN A 419 -21.22 35.43 33.25
C ASN A 419 -20.55 35.41 34.64
N LYS A 420 -19.82 36.48 34.99
CA LYS A 420 -18.88 36.52 36.14
C LYS A 420 -19.45 36.06 37.49
N ASP A 421 -20.78 36.06 37.65
CA ASP A 421 -21.46 35.77 38.92
C ASP A 421 -21.99 34.33 39.06
N GLY A 422 -21.86 33.45 38.05
CA GLY A 422 -22.61 32.18 37.99
C GLY A 422 -21.81 30.89 37.80
N CYS A 423 -20.49 30.96 37.59
CA CYS A 423 -19.67 29.76 37.37
C CYS A 423 -18.98 29.34 38.67
N PRO A 424 -19.24 28.14 39.21
CA PRO A 424 -18.52 27.67 40.39
C PRO A 424 -17.03 27.55 40.04
N SER A 425 -16.23 28.40 40.67
CA SER A 425 -14.78 28.20 40.78
C SER A 425 -14.57 26.96 41.65
N TYR A 426 -13.99 25.90 41.08
CA TYR A 426 -13.46 24.79 41.87
C TYR A 426 -12.06 25.12 42.38
#